data_AF-A0A955YAQ9-F1
#
_entry.id   AF-A0A955YAQ9-F1
#
_cell.length_a   1.000
_cell.length_b   1.000
_cell.length_c   1.000
_cell.angle_alpha   90.00
_cell.angle_beta   90.00
_cell.angle_gamma   90.00
#
_symmetry.space_group_name_H-M   'P 1'
#
loop_
_entity.id
_entity.type
_entity.pdbx_description
1 polymer ?
#
loop_
_entity_poly.entity_id
_entity_poly.type
_entity_poly.pdbx_seq_one_letter_code
_entity_poly.pdbx_strand_id
1 'polypeptide(L)'
;NALAPAKLSGPNKDFLRTDANLAVVAISDEPEQTEGQGGGTCSPPFLSFGCLPVNAYVNWLSGLKNGNAGKVSFSGVVAPKTTSLLGLISCLDVLPAPRYHAAIAKTGGVYGQLCSSNLGPFLNHLAKVAAGVDDTFTLSNDPLSTAPGDLTVEVGGVPVPPSATDGYVYDATTNSITLHGSASPEPGVEVVVTYPANGACAQ
;
A
#
# COMPACT_ATOMS: atom_id res chain seq x y z
N ASN A 1 21.41 5.19 -5.07
CA ASN A 1 20.01 5.29 -4.59
C ASN A 1 19.64 6.76 -4.48
N ALA A 2 18.50 7.19 -5.04
CA ALA A 2 17.98 8.56 -4.99
C ALA A 2 17.57 9.00 -3.57
N LEU A 3 17.31 8.05 -2.67
CA LEU A 3 16.93 8.29 -1.28
C LEU A 3 18.13 8.33 -0.32
N ALA A 4 19.36 8.27 -0.83
CA ALA A 4 20.57 8.35 0.01
C ALA A 4 20.73 9.78 0.58
N PRO A 5 21.25 9.96 1.80
CA PRO A 5 21.38 11.29 2.43
C PRO A 5 22.08 12.33 1.56
N ALA A 6 23.15 11.94 0.86
CA ALA A 6 23.87 12.83 -0.06
C ALA A 6 23.02 13.29 -1.26
N LYS A 7 22.05 12.47 -1.69
CA LYS A 7 21.13 12.76 -2.80
C LYS A 7 19.86 13.50 -2.36
N LEU A 8 19.67 13.69 -1.05
CA LEU A 8 18.63 14.54 -0.44
C LEU A 8 19.18 15.91 -0.04
N SER A 9 20.36 16.28 -0.53
CA SER A 9 20.96 17.60 -0.36
C SER A 9 20.96 18.36 -1.69
N GLY A 10 21.11 19.69 -1.65
CA GLY A 10 21.13 20.51 -2.87
C GLY A 10 19.77 20.56 -3.59
N PRO A 11 19.69 20.32 -4.91
CA PRO A 11 18.44 20.42 -5.68
C PRO A 11 17.30 19.52 -5.20
N ASN A 12 17.60 18.45 -4.46
CA ASN A 12 16.63 17.48 -3.95
C ASN A 12 16.33 17.64 -2.45
N LYS A 13 16.68 18.78 -1.86
CA LYS A 13 16.56 19.05 -0.41
C LYS A 13 15.17 18.74 0.17
N ASP A 14 14.13 18.91 -0.62
CA ASP A 14 12.73 18.70 -0.22
C ASP A 14 12.07 17.54 -0.97
N PHE A 15 12.85 16.69 -1.64
CA PHE A 15 12.33 15.53 -2.35
C PHE A 15 11.68 14.54 -1.38
N LEU A 16 12.34 14.26 -0.25
CA LEU A 16 11.79 13.43 0.82
C LEU A 16 11.09 14.31 1.86
N ARG A 17 9.78 14.40 1.73
CA ARG A 17 8.91 15.08 2.69
C ARG A 17 8.44 14.14 3.80
N THR A 18 8.47 14.58 5.05
CA THR A 18 8.00 13.79 6.20
C THR A 18 6.49 13.74 6.34
N ASP A 19 5.79 14.74 5.79
CA ASP A 19 4.33 14.85 5.81
C ASP A 19 3.66 14.12 4.65
N ALA A 20 4.34 13.98 3.51
CA ALA A 20 3.83 13.26 2.33
C ALA A 20 3.97 11.73 2.44
N ASN A 21 3.23 11.01 1.61
CA ASN A 21 3.42 9.58 1.40
C ASN A 21 4.69 9.30 0.57
N LEU A 22 5.27 8.11 0.68
CA LEU A 22 6.34 7.59 -0.18
C LEU A 22 5.80 6.38 -0.92
N ALA A 23 5.54 6.57 -2.21
CA ALA A 23 5.22 5.49 -3.13
C ALA A 23 6.50 5.05 -3.85
N VAL A 24 6.87 3.78 -3.69
CA VAL A 24 7.95 3.13 -4.42
C VAL A 24 7.31 2.19 -5.43
N VAL A 25 7.69 2.31 -6.71
CA VAL A 25 7.18 1.44 -7.77
C VAL A 25 8.36 0.72 -8.41
N ALA A 26 8.42 -0.59 -8.25
CA ALA A 26 9.41 -1.43 -8.90
C ALA A 26 8.88 -1.94 -10.25
N ILE A 27 9.67 -1.78 -11.31
CA ILE A 27 9.40 -2.39 -12.61
C ILE A 27 10.60 -3.27 -12.91
N SER A 28 10.42 -4.59 -12.91
CA SER A 28 11.53 -5.55 -12.97
C SER A 28 11.11 -6.88 -13.56
N ASP A 29 11.86 -7.35 -14.54
CA ASP A 29 11.88 -8.72 -15.06
C ASP A 29 12.79 -9.65 -14.24
N GLU A 30 13.74 -9.08 -13.51
CA GLU A 30 14.60 -9.81 -12.58
C GLU A 30 14.02 -9.88 -11.16
N PRO A 31 14.39 -10.90 -10.34
CA PRO A 31 14.03 -10.95 -8.93
C PRO A 31 14.72 -9.85 -8.12
N GLU A 32 14.14 -9.50 -6.98
CA GLU A 32 14.77 -8.57 -6.03
C GLU A 32 16.02 -9.21 -5.42
N GLN A 33 17.18 -8.53 -5.49
CA GLN A 33 18.51 -9.09 -5.17
C GLN A 33 19.28 -8.36 -4.06
N THR A 34 18.63 -7.48 -3.28
CA THR A 34 19.32 -6.71 -2.22
C THR A 34 20.08 -7.68 -1.31
N GLU A 35 21.41 -7.51 -1.29
CA GLU A 35 22.36 -8.35 -0.56
C GLU A 35 22.37 -7.99 0.92
N GLY A 36 22.49 -9.01 1.77
CA GLY A 36 22.66 -8.82 3.21
C GLY A 36 24.04 -8.29 3.57
N GLN A 37 24.17 -7.69 4.74
CA GLN A 37 25.48 -7.36 5.33
C GLN A 37 26.25 -8.67 5.55
N GLY A 38 27.27 -8.96 4.74
CA GLY A 38 28.05 -10.20 4.84
C GLY A 38 28.75 -10.67 3.56
N GLY A 39 28.58 -10.00 2.42
CA GLY A 39 29.25 -10.37 1.17
C GLY A 39 28.74 -11.67 0.51
N GLY A 40 27.60 -12.19 0.98
CA GLY A 40 26.89 -13.26 0.29
C GLY A 40 26.12 -12.68 -0.89
N THR A 41 26.36 -13.21 -2.09
CA THR A 41 25.54 -12.87 -3.25
C THR A 41 24.14 -13.45 -3.05
N CYS A 42 23.12 -12.67 -3.42
CA CYS A 42 21.74 -13.15 -3.39
C CYS A 42 21.56 -14.23 -4.49
N SER A 43 21.89 -15.48 -4.16
CA SER A 43 21.99 -16.56 -5.13
C SER A 43 21.65 -17.94 -4.53
N PRO A 44 20.75 -18.71 -5.16
CA PRO A 44 19.89 -18.29 -6.25
C PRO A 44 18.81 -17.30 -5.74
N PRO A 45 18.49 -16.24 -6.50
CA PRO A 45 17.71 -15.10 -6.00
C PRO A 45 16.27 -15.46 -5.59
N PHE A 46 15.75 -16.60 -6.08
CA PHE A 46 14.45 -17.14 -5.70
C PHE A 46 14.45 -17.92 -4.37
N LEU A 47 15.60 -18.38 -3.86
CA LEU A 47 15.71 -19.09 -2.57
C LEU A 47 16.09 -18.16 -1.40
N SER A 48 16.30 -16.86 -1.67
CA SER A 48 16.62 -15.84 -0.66
C SER A 48 17.89 -16.09 0.19
N PHE A 49 18.78 -17.01 -0.23
CA PHE A 49 20.06 -17.23 0.45
C PHE A 49 20.99 -16.03 0.27
N GLY A 50 21.58 -15.54 1.37
CA GLY A 50 22.49 -14.39 1.36
C GLY A 50 21.81 -13.03 1.16
N CYS A 51 20.49 -13.01 0.94
CA CYS A 51 19.77 -11.78 0.66
C CYS A 51 19.34 -11.06 1.94
N LEU A 52 19.23 -9.73 1.87
CA LEU A 52 18.69 -8.91 2.96
C LEU A 52 17.23 -9.29 3.21
N PRO A 53 16.79 -9.59 4.45
CA PRO A 53 15.40 -9.94 4.71
C PRO A 53 14.44 -8.84 4.21
N VAL A 54 13.30 -9.23 3.64
CA VAL A 54 12.30 -8.27 3.12
C VAL A 54 11.91 -7.21 4.15
N ASN A 55 11.78 -7.62 5.42
CA ASN A 55 11.48 -6.69 6.51
C ASN A 55 12.55 -5.61 6.70
N ALA A 56 13.82 -5.88 6.43
CA ALA A 56 14.87 -4.91 6.68
C ALA A 56 14.74 -3.71 5.74
N TYR A 57 14.49 -3.91 4.43
CA TYR A 57 14.29 -2.79 3.52
C TYR A 57 12.89 -2.17 3.64
N VAL A 58 11.84 -2.94 3.97
CA VAL A 58 10.51 -2.38 4.27
C VAL A 58 10.59 -1.46 5.49
N ASN A 59 11.24 -1.90 6.58
CA ASN A 59 11.44 -1.08 7.78
C ASN A 59 12.32 0.14 7.49
N TRP A 60 13.33 -0.01 6.62
CA TRP A 60 14.14 1.11 6.17
C TRP A 60 13.28 2.17 5.45
N LEU A 61 12.40 1.77 4.53
CA LEU A 61 11.46 2.68 3.85
C LEU A 61 10.52 3.38 4.86
N SER A 62 9.94 2.63 5.80
CA SER A 62 9.11 3.19 6.88
C SER A 62 9.90 4.16 7.76
N GLY A 63 11.18 3.90 8.00
CA GLY A 63 12.09 4.80 8.71
C GLY A 63 12.25 6.16 8.03
N LEU A 64 12.17 6.22 6.69
CA LEU A 64 12.16 7.50 5.94
C LEU A 64 10.90 8.33 6.20
N LYS A 65 9.87 7.74 6.80
CA LYS A 65 8.58 8.36 7.15
C LYS A 65 8.33 8.37 8.66
N ASN A 66 9.38 8.61 9.45
CA ASN A 66 9.32 8.65 10.91
C ASN A 66 8.77 7.35 11.53
N GLY A 67 8.99 6.21 10.86
CA GLY A 67 8.47 4.91 11.30
C GLY A 67 7.00 4.66 10.95
N ASN A 68 6.32 5.58 10.28
CA ASN A 68 4.91 5.41 9.90
C ASN A 68 4.80 4.55 8.63
N ALA A 69 4.52 3.27 8.81
CA ALA A 69 4.32 2.32 7.72
C ALA A 69 3.10 2.66 6.84
N GLY A 70 2.07 3.34 7.37
CA GLY A 70 0.92 3.80 6.60
C GLY A 70 1.26 4.89 5.57
N LYS A 71 2.42 5.54 5.69
CA LYS A 71 2.92 6.52 4.71
C LYS A 71 3.83 5.91 3.64
N VAL A 72 3.98 4.60 3.59
CA VAL A 72 4.85 3.92 2.65
C VAL A 72 4.05 2.87 1.88
N SER A 73 4.04 3.00 0.56
CA SER A 73 3.55 1.97 -0.35
C SER A 73 4.68 1.49 -1.25
N PHE A 74 4.80 0.17 -1.40
CA PHE A 74 5.69 -0.48 -2.35
C PHE A 74 4.82 -1.25 -3.35
N SER A 75 4.75 -0.77 -4.57
CA SER A 75 4.01 -1.40 -5.67
C SER A 75 4.98 -1.94 -6.71
N GLY A 76 4.52 -2.81 -7.61
CA GLY A 76 5.39 -3.21 -8.71
C GLY A 76 4.74 -3.93 -9.87
N VAL A 77 5.34 -3.74 -11.04
CA VAL A 77 5.11 -4.51 -12.25
C VAL A 77 6.25 -5.51 -12.35
N VAL A 78 6.02 -6.74 -11.88
CA VAL A 78 7.07 -7.75 -11.70
C VAL A 78 6.60 -9.13 -12.14
N ALA A 79 7.53 -10.08 -12.13
CA ALA A 79 7.23 -11.49 -12.36
C ALA A 79 6.20 -12.05 -11.36
N PRO A 80 5.53 -13.17 -11.69
CA PRO A 80 4.71 -13.91 -10.74
C PRO A 80 5.50 -14.37 -9.51
N LYS A 81 4.79 -14.56 -8.39
CA LYS A 81 5.38 -15.03 -7.11
C LYS A 81 6.00 -16.44 -7.22
N THR A 82 5.40 -17.30 -8.04
CA THR A 82 5.80 -18.69 -8.26
C THR A 82 5.82 -19.00 -9.76
N THR A 83 6.65 -19.93 -10.21
CA THR A 83 6.54 -20.48 -11.57
C THR A 83 5.24 -21.27 -11.70
N SER A 84 4.52 -21.10 -12.81
CA SER A 84 3.50 -22.09 -13.20
C SER A 84 4.24 -23.27 -13.84
N LEU A 85 4.15 -24.46 -13.23
CA LEU A 85 4.76 -25.70 -13.74
C LEU A 85 3.99 -26.31 -14.93
N LEU A 86 2.83 -25.74 -15.27
CA LEU A 86 2.03 -26.11 -16.43
C LEU A 86 1.86 -24.85 -17.27
N GLY A 87 2.34 -24.91 -18.50
CA GLY A 87 2.72 -23.74 -19.29
C GLY A 87 1.61 -22.78 -19.72
N LEU A 88 2.05 -21.88 -20.59
CA LEU A 88 1.29 -20.91 -21.39
C LEU A 88 0.95 -19.60 -20.65
N ILE A 89 1.79 -18.57 -20.80
CA ILE A 89 1.42 -17.13 -20.86
C ILE A 89 2.69 -16.28 -21.14
N SER A 90 2.66 -15.56 -22.28
CA SER A 90 3.41 -14.39 -22.81
C SER A 90 4.80 -13.94 -22.35
N CYS A 91 5.46 -14.56 -21.38
CA CYS A 91 6.80 -14.18 -20.90
C CYS A 91 7.71 -15.39 -20.90
N LEU A 92 8.51 -15.55 -21.95
CA LEU A 92 9.70 -16.38 -21.86
C LEU A 92 10.76 -15.61 -21.05
N ASP A 93 11.52 -16.33 -20.23
CA ASP A 93 12.70 -15.85 -19.50
C ASP A 93 12.48 -14.91 -18.29
N VAL A 94 11.37 -15.05 -17.58
CA VAL A 94 11.14 -14.31 -16.33
C VAL A 94 11.29 -15.23 -15.11
N LEU A 95 12.17 -14.85 -14.18
CA LEU A 95 12.35 -15.56 -12.91
C LEU A 95 11.30 -15.14 -11.87
N PRO A 96 10.80 -16.06 -11.02
CA PRO A 96 9.86 -15.70 -9.97
C PRO A 96 10.36 -14.58 -9.06
N ALA A 97 9.44 -13.70 -8.64
CA ALA A 97 9.74 -12.50 -7.87
C ALA A 97 9.15 -12.52 -6.43
N PRO A 98 9.29 -13.59 -5.62
CA PRO A 98 8.58 -13.72 -4.35
C PRO A 98 8.88 -12.60 -3.34
N ARG A 99 10.07 -12.00 -3.40
CA ARG A 99 10.49 -10.91 -2.51
C ARG A 99 9.79 -9.57 -2.82
N TYR A 100 9.59 -9.25 -4.11
CA TYR A 100 8.77 -8.10 -4.49
C TYR A 100 7.32 -8.29 -4.02
N HIS A 101 6.73 -9.46 -4.24
CA HIS A 101 5.38 -9.80 -3.74
C HIS A 101 5.28 -9.65 -2.22
N ALA A 102 6.31 -10.08 -1.48
CA ALA A 102 6.35 -9.94 -0.03
C ALA A 102 6.47 -8.47 0.43
N ALA A 103 7.19 -7.62 -0.30
CA ALA A 103 7.23 -6.18 -0.03
C ALA A 103 5.87 -5.53 -0.29
N ILE A 104 5.29 -5.80 -1.46
CA ILE A 104 3.98 -5.29 -1.88
C ILE A 104 2.92 -5.57 -0.82
N ALA A 105 2.84 -6.82 -0.36
CA ALA A 105 1.88 -7.22 0.67
C ALA A 105 2.11 -6.53 2.03
N LYS A 106 3.36 -6.24 2.40
CA LYS A 106 3.69 -5.62 3.70
C LYS A 106 3.43 -4.13 3.77
N THR A 107 3.39 -3.47 2.62
CA THR A 107 3.21 -2.02 2.51
C THR A 107 1.85 -1.63 1.94
N GLY A 108 0.93 -2.59 1.72
CA GLY A 108 -0.36 -2.32 1.10
C GLY A 108 -0.26 -1.78 -0.34
N GLY A 109 0.82 -2.12 -1.07
CA GLY A 109 0.99 -1.68 -2.45
C GLY A 109 0.22 -2.55 -3.43
N VAL A 110 0.37 -2.27 -4.73
CA VAL A 110 -0.33 -2.99 -5.81
C VAL A 110 0.63 -3.75 -6.72
N TYR A 111 0.19 -4.92 -7.18
CA TYR A 111 0.93 -5.76 -8.11
C TYR A 111 0.32 -5.68 -9.51
N GLY A 112 1.18 -5.44 -10.50
CA GLY A 112 0.88 -5.60 -11.91
C GLY A 112 1.66 -6.79 -12.47
N GLN A 113 1.00 -7.62 -13.27
CA GLN A 113 1.71 -8.70 -13.97
C GLN A 113 2.51 -8.11 -15.12
N LEU A 114 3.84 -8.29 -15.07
CA LEU A 114 4.78 -7.78 -16.08
C LEU A 114 4.38 -8.13 -17.52
N CYS A 115 3.83 -9.32 -17.69
CA CYS A 115 3.50 -9.90 -18.99
C CYS A 115 2.05 -9.60 -19.42
N SER A 116 1.34 -8.74 -18.68
CA SER A 116 0.00 -8.31 -19.03
C SER A 116 0.02 -7.49 -20.32
N SER A 117 -0.88 -7.80 -21.25
CA SER A 117 -1.10 -6.99 -22.45
C SER A 117 -1.82 -5.67 -22.15
N ASN A 118 -2.40 -5.53 -20.96
CA ASN A 118 -3.08 -4.31 -20.51
C ASN A 118 -2.72 -3.99 -19.06
N LEU A 119 -1.94 -2.93 -18.86
CA LEU A 119 -1.59 -2.40 -17.54
C LEU A 119 -2.56 -1.30 -17.05
N GLY A 120 -3.55 -0.89 -17.85
CA GLY A 120 -4.48 0.19 -17.51
C GLY A 120 -5.16 0.03 -16.14
N PRO A 121 -5.79 -1.11 -15.83
CA PRO A 121 -6.40 -1.35 -14.51
C PRO A 121 -5.38 -1.26 -13.36
N PHE A 122 -4.16 -1.77 -13.57
CA PHE A 122 -3.08 -1.64 -12.61
C PHE A 122 -2.67 -0.18 -12.42
N LEU A 123 -2.49 0.58 -13.50
CA LEU A 123 -2.09 1.99 -13.43
C LEU A 123 -3.13 2.85 -12.72
N ASN A 124 -4.43 2.58 -12.93
CA ASN A 124 -5.51 3.25 -12.20
C ASN A 124 -5.42 2.96 -10.69
N HIS A 125 -5.22 1.70 -10.32
CA HIS A 125 -5.08 1.32 -8.91
C HIS A 125 -3.78 1.89 -8.29
N LEU A 126 -2.68 1.85 -9.06
CA LEU A 126 -1.41 2.44 -8.66
C LEU A 126 -1.54 3.93 -8.41
N ALA A 127 -2.29 4.66 -9.25
CA ALA A 127 -2.52 6.09 -9.07
C ALA A 127 -3.20 6.39 -7.72
N LYS A 128 -4.21 5.58 -7.33
CA LYS A 128 -4.89 5.72 -6.02
C LYS A 128 -3.94 5.45 -4.85
N VAL A 129 -3.19 4.35 -4.90
CA VAL A 129 -2.23 3.98 -3.85
C VAL A 129 -1.05 4.95 -3.77
N ALA A 130 -0.58 5.48 -4.90
CA ALA A 130 0.49 6.47 -4.94
C ALA A 130 0.04 7.85 -4.45
N ALA A 131 -1.21 8.22 -4.70
CA ALA A 131 -1.84 9.39 -4.08
C ALA A 131 -2.03 9.19 -2.56
N GLY A 132 -1.95 7.95 -2.07
CA GLY A 132 -2.24 7.57 -0.69
C GLY A 132 -3.66 7.95 -0.33
N VAL A 133 -4.58 7.60 -1.22
CA VAL A 133 -6.00 7.53 -0.90
C VAL A 133 -6.13 6.54 0.25
N ASP A 134 -6.48 7.05 1.43
CA ASP A 134 -6.80 6.21 2.55
C ASP A 134 -8.17 5.56 2.29
N ASP A 135 -8.21 4.24 2.37
CA ASP A 135 -9.48 3.51 2.43
C ASP A 135 -9.91 3.28 3.87
N THR A 136 -9.08 3.65 4.86
CA THR A 136 -9.39 3.48 6.28
C THR A 136 -9.26 4.80 7.03
N PHE A 137 -10.33 5.17 7.72
CA PHE A 137 -10.46 6.44 8.41
C PHE A 137 -10.72 6.18 9.89
N THR A 138 -9.78 6.56 10.76
CA THR A 138 -9.95 6.52 12.21
C THR A 138 -10.94 7.60 12.65
N LEU A 139 -11.89 7.23 13.51
CA LEU A 139 -12.89 8.14 14.04
C LEU A 139 -12.31 8.93 15.23
N SER A 140 -12.74 10.18 15.36
CA SER A 140 -12.28 11.07 16.44
C SER A 140 -12.79 10.65 17.83
N ASN A 141 -13.92 9.95 17.90
CA ASN A 141 -14.52 9.44 19.13
C ASN A 141 -15.11 8.05 18.89
N ASP A 142 -15.34 7.29 19.95
CA ASP A 142 -16.06 6.02 19.86
C ASP A 142 -17.56 6.28 19.59
N PRO A 143 -18.15 5.66 18.56
CA PRO A 143 -19.59 5.70 18.33
C PRO A 143 -20.36 5.10 19.49
N LEU A 144 -21.40 5.80 19.95
CA LEU A 144 -22.35 5.31 20.95
C LEU A 144 -23.23 4.18 20.41
N SER A 145 -23.47 4.19 19.10
CA SER A 145 -24.27 3.21 18.39
C SER A 145 -23.74 3.05 16.98
N THR A 146 -23.73 1.81 16.50
CA THR A 146 -23.42 1.45 15.11
C THR A 146 -24.65 0.85 14.43
N ALA A 147 -25.85 1.09 14.98
CA ALA A 147 -27.09 0.61 14.39
C ALA A 147 -27.29 1.27 13.00
N PRO A 148 -28.00 0.60 12.08
CA PRO A 148 -28.30 1.18 10.76
C PRO A 148 -28.98 2.54 10.90
N GLY A 149 -28.34 3.59 10.37
CA GLY A 149 -28.82 4.98 10.43
C GLY A 149 -28.19 5.84 11.52
N ASP A 150 -27.60 5.23 12.56
CA ASP A 150 -26.83 5.98 13.57
C ASP A 150 -25.41 6.24 13.09
N LEU A 151 -24.78 5.25 12.46
CA LEU A 151 -23.48 5.40 11.79
C LEU A 151 -23.71 5.40 10.28
N THR A 152 -23.43 6.52 9.63
CA THR A 152 -23.58 6.70 8.18
C THR A 152 -22.28 7.18 7.55
N VAL A 153 -22.02 6.71 6.34
CA VAL A 153 -20.82 7.04 5.57
C VAL A 153 -21.27 7.55 4.21
N GLU A 154 -20.69 8.68 3.79
CA GLU A 154 -20.89 9.26 2.47
C GLU A 154 -19.54 9.48 1.80
N VAL A 155 -19.46 9.16 0.51
CA VAL A 155 -18.28 9.40 -0.32
C VAL A 155 -18.70 10.31 -1.47
N GLY A 156 -18.17 11.53 -1.49
CA GLY A 156 -18.59 12.55 -2.46
C GLY A 156 -20.08 12.90 -2.40
N GLY A 157 -20.67 12.83 -1.21
CA GLY A 157 -22.11 13.05 -0.98
C GLY A 157 -23.02 11.88 -1.40
N VAL A 158 -22.44 10.73 -1.77
CA VAL A 158 -23.21 9.51 -2.07
C VAL A 158 -23.21 8.60 -0.84
N PRO A 159 -24.38 8.22 -0.29
CA PRO A 159 -24.46 7.28 0.82
C PRO A 159 -23.88 5.92 0.47
N VAL A 160 -23.00 5.42 1.33
CA VAL A 160 -22.35 4.11 1.20
C VAL A 160 -23.00 3.13 2.18
N PRO A 161 -23.48 1.96 1.72
CA PRO A 161 -24.06 0.96 2.62
C PRO A 161 -22.98 0.20 3.43
N PRO A 162 -23.32 -0.34 4.61
CA PRO A 162 -22.43 -1.26 5.32
C PRO A 162 -22.23 -2.54 4.49
N SER A 163 -20.99 -2.85 4.13
CA SER A 163 -20.64 -4.02 3.32
C SER A 163 -19.13 -4.29 3.38
N ALA A 164 -18.76 -5.54 3.60
CA ALA A 164 -17.36 -5.98 3.60
C ALA A 164 -16.77 -6.16 2.19
N THR A 165 -17.58 -6.01 1.13
CA THR A 165 -17.14 -6.22 -0.26
C THR A 165 -17.28 -4.97 -1.11
N ASP A 166 -18.34 -4.18 -0.89
CA ASP A 166 -18.69 -3.04 -1.73
C ASP A 166 -19.47 -2.01 -0.91
N GLY A 167 -18.77 -1.33 -0.01
CA GLY A 167 -19.35 -0.47 1.01
C GLY A 167 -18.36 -0.18 2.13
N TYR A 168 -18.83 -0.10 3.38
CA TYR A 168 -17.96 0.15 4.51
C TYR A 168 -18.07 -0.90 5.64
N VAL A 169 -16.99 -1.06 6.40
CA VAL A 169 -16.93 -1.84 7.64
C VAL A 169 -16.39 -0.98 8.77
N TYR A 170 -17.03 -1.03 9.93
CA TYR A 170 -16.53 -0.43 11.16
C TYR A 170 -15.79 -1.47 12.00
N ASP A 171 -14.56 -1.16 12.43
CA ASP A 171 -13.79 -1.93 13.40
C ASP A 171 -13.72 -1.18 14.73
N ALA A 172 -14.39 -1.73 15.74
CA ALA A 172 -14.40 -1.16 17.10
C ALA A 172 -13.07 -1.30 17.84
N THR A 173 -12.18 -2.21 17.42
CA THR A 173 -10.88 -2.43 18.04
C THR A 173 -9.92 -1.28 17.74
N THR A 174 -9.98 -0.77 16.50
CA THR A 174 -9.14 0.33 16.01
C THR A 174 -9.89 1.65 15.90
N ASN A 175 -11.19 1.64 16.22
CA ASN A 175 -12.13 2.74 16.05
C ASN A 175 -12.02 3.39 14.65
N SER A 176 -12.20 2.58 13.61
CA SER A 176 -11.99 3.03 12.22
C SER A 176 -13.03 2.48 11.26
N ILE A 177 -13.29 3.23 10.19
CA ILE A 177 -14.11 2.81 9.05
C ILE A 177 -13.19 2.43 7.89
N THR A 178 -13.36 1.25 7.32
CA THR A 178 -12.71 0.83 6.08
C THR A 178 -13.72 0.78 4.94
N LEU A 179 -13.39 1.45 3.82
CA LEU A 179 -14.14 1.46 2.57
C LEU A 179 -13.65 0.33 1.66
N HIS A 180 -14.58 -0.32 0.96
CA HIS A 180 -14.34 -1.47 0.11
C HIS A 180 -15.00 -1.32 -1.25
N GLY A 181 -14.40 -1.94 -2.28
CA GLY A 181 -14.98 -2.02 -3.61
C GLY A 181 -15.12 -0.65 -4.27
N SER A 182 -16.31 -0.37 -4.81
CA SER A 182 -16.66 0.89 -5.47
C SER A 182 -16.79 2.07 -4.50
N ALA A 183 -16.84 1.81 -3.18
CA ALA A 183 -16.88 2.85 -2.16
C ALA A 183 -15.50 3.46 -1.83
N SER A 184 -14.39 2.85 -2.31
CA SER A 184 -13.05 3.44 -2.17
C SER A 184 -13.01 4.82 -2.85
N PRO A 185 -12.62 5.89 -2.14
CA PRO A 185 -12.77 7.24 -2.64
C PRO A 185 -11.80 7.50 -3.80
N GLU A 186 -12.21 8.33 -4.75
CA GLU A 186 -11.26 8.88 -5.71
C GLU A 186 -10.42 9.98 -5.03
N PRO A 187 -9.17 10.22 -5.47
CA PRO A 187 -8.35 11.30 -4.91
C PRO A 187 -9.07 12.64 -4.90
N GLY A 188 -9.08 13.30 -3.75
CA GLY A 188 -9.71 14.61 -3.55
C GLY A 188 -11.24 14.56 -3.34
N VAL A 189 -11.84 13.37 -3.30
CA VAL A 189 -13.23 13.20 -2.88
C VAL A 189 -13.32 13.20 -1.37
N GLU A 190 -14.29 13.95 -0.84
CA GLU A 190 -14.55 14.01 0.59
C GLU A 190 -15.25 12.74 1.08
N VAL A 191 -14.79 12.22 2.23
CA VAL A 191 -15.44 11.14 2.97
C VAL A 191 -16.02 11.72 4.26
N VAL A 192 -17.34 11.61 4.43
CA VAL A 192 -18.05 12.09 5.61
C VAL A 192 -18.56 10.90 6.40
N VAL A 193 -18.18 10.81 7.67
CA VAL A 193 -18.70 9.80 8.60
C VAL A 193 -19.48 10.51 9.69
N THR A 194 -20.77 10.20 9.80
CA THR A 194 -21.65 10.74 10.84
C THR A 194 -22.00 9.66 11.84
N TYR A 195 -21.85 9.94 13.13
CA TYR A 195 -22.17 9.01 14.21
C TYR A 195 -22.49 9.74 15.52
N PRO A 196 -23.36 9.20 16.37
CA PRO A 196 -23.54 9.70 17.73
C PRO A 196 -22.30 9.38 18.55
N ALA A 197 -21.74 10.39 19.21
CA ALA A 197 -20.63 10.23 20.14
C ALA A 197 -20.92 10.97 21.45
N ASN A 198 -20.33 10.50 22.56
CA ASN A 198 -20.34 11.28 23.80
C ASN A 198 -19.53 12.56 23.59
N GLY A 199 -20.21 13.69 23.40
CA GLY A 199 -19.56 14.98 23.47
C GLY A 199 -19.11 15.22 24.91
N ALA A 200 -17.80 15.38 25.14
CA ALA A 200 -17.36 16.08 26.34
C ALA A 200 -17.84 17.54 26.20
N CYS A 201 -19.05 17.82 26.65
CA CYS A 201 -19.45 19.18 26.99
C CYS A 201 -18.59 19.56 28.19
N ALA A 202 -17.45 20.21 27.95
CA ALA A 202 -16.76 20.95 29.00
C ALA A 202 -17.71 22.07 29.45
N GLN A 203 -18.35 21.86 30.59
CA GLN A 203 -19.00 22.93 31.34
C GLN A 203 -17.95 23.79 32.04
#